data_AF-A0A9E7FZW6-F1
#
_entry.id   AF-A0A9E7FZW6-F1
#
_cell.length_a   1.000
_cell.length_b   1.000
_cell.length_c   1.000
_cell.angle_alpha   90.00
_cell.angle_beta   90.00
_cell.angle_gamma   90.00
#
_symmetry.space_group_name_H-M   'P 1'
#
loop_
_entity.id
_entity.type
_entity.pdbx_description
1 polymer ?
#
loop_
_entity_poly.entity_id
_entity_poly.type
_entity_poly.pdbx_seq_one_letter_code
_entity_poly.pdbx_strand_id
1 'polypeptide(L)'
;MPYLGAMDPNYKPYIAAVIIQLTYTGYFVISKAAFDEGLSTFVFIFYRQAAASVLLAPLAFVFERNTSSPLTFMVSLKLFMHAMLGITLSLNLYNIGVKYTSASVASATTNSVPVYTFFFAVLFRMETMKVKRISGIAKAVGIALCVAGVVMTALYRGSHIHPLNLHGSSGHHTSPTHQKAALPKTTWIEGTLFMITSNITWSLWLVLQGMLLKEYTSKLLFATLECLFATFQSLFVAIAFERDSSKWKLQWDMGLLAILYSVS
;
A
#
# COMPACT_ATOMS: atom_id res chain seq x y z
N MET A 1 44.05 -16.01 5.08
CA MET A 1 42.69 -16.05 5.66
C MET A 1 41.67 -15.93 4.54
N PRO A 2 41.03 -17.02 4.08
CA PRO A 2 40.09 -16.98 2.97
C PRO A 2 38.68 -17.42 3.39
N TYR A 3 37.87 -16.56 4.02
CA TYR A 3 36.44 -16.84 4.30
C TYR A 3 35.60 -15.56 4.45
N LEU A 4 35.65 -14.64 3.48
CA LEU A 4 34.60 -13.63 3.33
C LEU A 4 33.62 -14.16 2.28
N GLY A 5 32.53 -14.73 2.79
CA GLY A 5 31.53 -15.48 2.07
C GLY A 5 30.97 -14.72 0.88
N ALA A 6 31.30 -15.21 -0.32
CA ALA A 6 30.46 -15.04 -1.49
C ALA A 6 29.15 -15.74 -1.18
N MET A 7 28.22 -14.94 -0.69
CA MET A 7 26.92 -15.36 -0.23
C MET A 7 26.20 -15.91 -1.50
N ASP A 8 25.87 -17.21 -1.55
CA ASP A 8 25.09 -17.90 -2.60
C ASP A 8 23.97 -17.06 -3.29
N PRO A 9 23.84 -17.06 -4.62
CA PRO A 9 22.87 -16.19 -5.32
C PRO A 9 21.39 -16.39 -4.95
N ASN A 10 21.02 -17.53 -4.35
CA ASN A 10 19.64 -17.97 -4.15
C ASN A 10 18.91 -17.31 -2.98
N TYR A 11 19.59 -16.85 -1.92
CA TYR A 11 18.89 -16.22 -0.78
C TYR A 11 18.68 -14.70 -0.96
N LYS A 12 19.40 -14.06 -1.90
CA LYS A 12 19.32 -12.61 -2.17
C LYS A 12 17.88 -12.07 -2.31
N PRO A 13 16.97 -12.71 -3.09
CA PRO A 13 15.59 -12.24 -3.18
C PRO A 13 14.81 -12.37 -1.86
N TYR A 14 15.14 -13.35 -1.02
CA TYR A 14 14.49 -13.54 0.29
C TYR A 14 14.93 -12.46 1.29
N ILE A 15 16.24 -12.14 1.33
CA ILE A 15 16.73 -11.02 2.14
C ILE A 15 16.12 -9.70 1.67
N ALA A 16 16.07 -9.48 0.35
CA ALA A 16 15.41 -8.29 -0.20
C ALA A 16 13.93 -8.21 0.22
N ALA A 17 13.19 -9.32 0.16
CA ALA A 17 11.80 -9.36 0.60
C ALA A 17 11.64 -9.02 2.09
N VAL A 18 12.53 -9.52 2.96
CA VAL A 18 12.51 -9.20 4.40
C VAL A 18 12.78 -7.71 4.64
N ILE A 19 13.80 -7.14 3.98
CA ILE A 19 14.13 -5.71 4.10
C ILE A 19 12.95 -4.85 3.63
N ILE A 20 12.35 -5.20 2.49
CA ILE A 20 11.16 -4.52 1.95
C ILE A 20 10.01 -4.58 2.97
N GLN A 21 9.75 -5.75 3.57
CA GLN A 21 8.68 -5.91 4.54
C GLN A 21 8.92 -5.11 5.82
N LEU A 22 10.15 -5.06 6.32
CA LEU A 22 10.54 -4.25 7.48
C LEU A 22 10.36 -2.76 7.19
N THR A 23 10.79 -2.32 6.01
CA THR A 23 10.64 -0.93 5.54
C THR A 23 9.17 -0.55 5.46
N TYR A 24 8.33 -1.38 4.84
CA TYR A 24 6.88 -1.18 4.79
C TYR A 24 6.23 -1.13 6.17
N THR A 25 6.66 -2.01 7.10
CA THR A 25 6.11 -2.04 8.46
C THR A 25 6.42 -0.75 9.20
N GLY A 26 7.67 -0.28 9.16
CA GLY A 26 8.04 1.02 9.73
C GLY A 26 7.27 2.17 9.09
N TYR A 27 7.10 2.14 7.77
CA TYR A 27 6.32 3.14 7.03
C TYR A 27 4.87 3.23 7.54
N PHE A 28 4.19 2.09 7.71
CA PHE A 28 2.81 2.10 8.20
C PHE A 28 2.70 2.64 9.62
N VAL A 29 3.64 2.27 10.51
CA VAL A 29 3.65 2.75 11.90
C VAL A 29 3.85 4.27 11.97
N ILE A 30 4.87 4.79 11.26
CA ILE A 30 5.20 6.21 11.28
C ILE A 30 4.09 7.03 10.59
N SER A 31 3.57 6.56 9.45
CA SER A 31 2.46 7.23 8.75
C SER A 31 1.22 7.28 9.63
N LYS A 32 0.91 6.19 10.36
CA LYS A 32 -0.21 6.18 11.29
C LYS A 32 -0.03 7.19 12.41
N ALA A 33 1.16 7.28 13.02
CA ALA A 33 1.44 8.27 14.05
C ALA A 33 1.22 9.71 13.52
N ALA A 34 1.67 10.01 12.30
CA ALA A 34 1.43 11.30 11.67
C ALA A 34 -0.06 11.59 11.41
N PHE A 35 -0.85 10.58 11.04
CA PHE A 35 -2.30 10.72 10.87
C PHE A 35 -3.03 10.94 12.20
N ASP A 36 -2.59 10.26 13.27
CA ASP A 36 -3.16 10.42 14.61
C ASP A 36 -2.91 11.84 15.17
N GLU A 37 -1.82 12.50 14.74
CA GLU A 37 -1.54 13.92 15.02
C GLU A 37 -2.33 14.90 14.12
N GLY A 38 -3.18 14.39 13.21
CA GLY A 38 -4.13 15.19 12.43
C GLY A 38 -3.68 15.56 11.01
N LEU A 39 -2.58 14.98 10.52
CA LEU A 39 -2.14 15.11 9.13
C LEU A 39 -3.17 14.48 8.17
N SER A 40 -3.57 15.22 7.13
CA SER A 40 -4.49 14.71 6.12
C SER A 40 -3.82 13.62 5.28
N THR A 41 -4.45 12.46 5.17
CA THR A 41 -3.92 11.32 4.41
C THR A 41 -3.69 11.67 2.94
N PHE A 42 -4.54 12.52 2.33
CA PHE A 42 -4.38 12.94 0.93
C PHE A 42 -3.15 13.83 0.72
N VAL A 43 -2.95 14.79 1.63
CA VAL A 43 -1.80 15.70 1.61
C VAL A 43 -0.49 14.94 1.85
N PHE A 44 -0.50 13.98 2.79
CA PHE A 44 0.64 13.10 3.03
C PHE A 44 1.03 12.28 1.79
N ILE A 45 0.04 11.66 1.11
CA ILE A 45 0.30 10.89 -0.11
C ILE A 45 0.93 11.78 -1.18
N PHE A 46 0.41 13.00 -1.37
CA PHE A 46 0.99 13.96 -2.31
C PHE A 46 2.46 14.28 -1.98
N TYR A 47 2.75 14.72 -0.75
CA TYR A 47 4.10 15.10 -0.36
C TYR A 47 5.08 13.94 -0.46
N ARG A 48 4.66 12.72 -0.12
CA ARG A 48 5.48 11.52 -0.27
C ARG A 48 5.86 11.28 -1.73
N GLN A 49 4.88 11.31 -2.65
CA GLN A 49 5.17 11.06 -4.07
C GLN A 49 6.02 12.18 -4.68
N ALA A 50 5.79 13.43 -4.26
CA ALA A 50 6.59 14.56 -4.66
C ALA A 50 8.05 14.41 -4.21
N ALA A 51 8.27 14.09 -2.93
CA ALA A 51 9.60 13.87 -2.38
C ALA A 51 10.32 12.69 -3.06
N ALA A 52 9.62 11.57 -3.28
CA ALA A 52 10.15 10.44 -4.04
C ALA A 52 10.54 10.83 -5.47
N SER A 53 9.70 11.59 -6.16
CA SER A 53 9.99 12.07 -7.52
C SER A 53 11.23 12.95 -7.57
N VAL A 54 11.34 13.91 -6.64
CA VAL A 54 12.47 14.85 -6.56
C VAL A 54 13.78 14.12 -6.25
N LEU A 55 13.74 13.11 -5.38
CA LEU A 55 14.94 12.34 -5.01
C LEU A 55 15.34 11.32 -6.10
N LEU A 56 14.38 10.65 -6.73
CA LEU A 56 14.64 9.65 -7.75
C LEU A 56 15.01 10.26 -9.12
N ALA A 57 14.47 11.43 -9.47
CA ALA A 57 14.75 12.10 -10.75
C ALA A 57 16.24 12.29 -11.08
N PRO A 58 17.08 12.87 -10.19
CA PRO A 58 18.50 13.02 -10.48
C PRO A 58 19.21 11.66 -10.57
N LEU A 59 18.84 10.70 -9.73
CA LEU A 59 19.40 9.34 -9.78
C LEU A 59 19.06 8.66 -11.12
N ALA A 60 17.80 8.70 -11.54
CA ALA A 60 17.36 8.15 -12.83
C ALA A 60 18.09 8.81 -14.01
N PHE A 61 18.26 10.14 -13.96
CA PHE A 61 18.95 10.88 -15.01
C PHE A 61 20.45 10.53 -15.08
N VAL A 62 21.11 10.33 -13.94
CA VAL A 62 22.54 9.98 -13.92
C VAL A 62 22.77 8.52 -14.33
N PHE A 63 21.95 7.58 -13.84
CA PHE A 63 22.18 6.15 -14.04
C PHE A 63 21.57 5.56 -15.30
N GLU A 64 20.43 6.07 -15.77
CA GLU A 64 19.65 5.40 -16.83
C GLU A 64 19.40 6.26 -18.08
N ARG A 65 19.75 7.56 -18.09
CA ARG A 65 19.49 8.46 -19.24
C ARG A 65 19.99 7.93 -20.59
N ASN A 66 21.16 7.28 -20.61
CA ASN A 66 21.79 6.81 -21.85
C ASN A 66 21.39 5.37 -22.23
N THR A 67 20.73 4.66 -21.34
CA THR A 67 20.35 3.25 -21.49
C THR A 67 18.83 3.04 -21.61
N SER A 68 18.04 4.06 -21.31
CA SER A 68 16.58 4.01 -21.37
C SER A 68 16.05 4.12 -22.80
N SER A 69 15.08 3.25 -23.12
CA SER A 69 14.28 3.38 -24.34
C SER A 69 13.49 4.70 -24.33
N PRO A 70 13.35 5.37 -25.49
CA PRO A 70 12.55 6.59 -25.60
C PRO A 70 11.11 6.34 -25.16
N LEU A 71 10.56 7.30 -24.41
CA LEU A 71 9.18 7.25 -23.91
C LEU A 71 8.19 7.58 -25.02
N THR A 72 7.56 6.55 -25.59
CA THR A 72 6.42 6.72 -26.50
C THR A 72 5.20 7.17 -25.70
N PHE A 73 4.34 8.01 -26.30
CA PHE A 73 3.08 8.44 -25.71
C PHE A 73 2.23 7.29 -25.14
N MET A 74 2.15 6.16 -25.85
CA MET A 74 1.41 4.99 -25.39
C MET A 74 1.99 4.37 -24.10
N VAL A 75 3.32 4.35 -23.96
CA VAL A 75 3.99 3.87 -22.73
C VAL A 75 3.73 4.85 -21.60
N SER A 76 3.85 6.15 -21.85
CA SER A 76 3.50 7.18 -20.87
C SER A 76 2.04 7.06 -20.41
N LEU A 77 1.10 6.77 -21.32
CA LEU A 77 -0.30 6.54 -20.98
C LEU A 77 -0.48 5.28 -20.13
N LYS A 78 0.20 4.18 -20.46
CA LYS A 78 0.20 2.95 -19.64
C LYS A 78 0.71 3.22 -18.22
N LEU A 79 1.82 3.95 -18.07
CA LEU A 79 2.38 4.34 -16.77
C LEU A 79 1.43 5.26 -16.00
N PHE A 80 0.83 6.24 -16.67
CA PHE A 80 -0.16 7.11 -16.05
C PHE A 80 -1.38 6.34 -15.53
N MET A 81 -1.92 5.43 -16.35
CA MET A 81 -3.04 4.57 -15.96
C MET A 81 -2.65 3.61 -14.83
N HIS A 82 -1.42 3.09 -14.85
CA HIS A 82 -0.90 2.23 -13.80
C HIS A 82 -0.77 2.98 -12.46
N ALA A 83 -0.17 4.17 -12.45
CA ALA A 83 -0.14 5.06 -11.29
C ALA A 83 -1.55 5.40 -10.78
N MET A 84 -2.51 5.61 -11.69
CA MET A 84 -3.90 5.92 -11.33
C MET A 84 -4.59 4.75 -10.64
N LEU A 85 -4.43 3.53 -11.16
CA LEU A 85 -5.02 2.33 -10.57
C LEU A 85 -4.44 2.09 -9.16
N GLY A 86 -3.13 2.15 -9.02
CA GLY A 86 -2.46 1.89 -7.75
C GLY A 86 -2.73 2.99 -6.72
N ILE A 87 -2.28 4.20 -7.00
CA ILE A 87 -2.18 5.25 -5.97
C ILE A 87 -3.50 6.00 -5.83
N THR A 88 -4.12 6.36 -6.95
CA THR A 88 -5.34 7.17 -6.90
C THR A 88 -6.54 6.33 -6.55
N LEU A 89 -6.86 5.30 -7.33
CA LEU A 89 -8.09 4.55 -7.15
C LEU A 89 -8.02 3.68 -5.89
N SER A 90 -6.97 2.86 -5.71
CA SER A 90 -6.91 1.95 -4.57
C SER A 90 -6.83 2.69 -3.24
N LEU A 91 -5.90 3.64 -3.03
CA LEU A 91 -5.80 4.31 -1.73
C LEU A 91 -7.03 5.16 -1.38
N ASN A 92 -7.68 5.81 -2.36
CA ASN A 92 -8.90 6.56 -2.06
C ASN A 92 -10.05 5.63 -1.64
N LEU A 93 -10.26 4.55 -2.40
CA LEU A 93 -11.28 3.56 -2.06
C LEU A 93 -11.00 2.88 -0.72
N TYR A 94 -9.74 2.57 -0.42
CA TYR A 94 -9.33 2.05 0.89
C TYR A 94 -9.67 3.03 2.01
N ASN A 95 -9.25 4.29 1.88
CA ASN A 95 -9.48 5.33 2.90
C ASN A 95 -10.97 5.60 3.16
N ILE A 96 -11.81 5.50 2.13
CA ILE A 96 -13.26 5.58 2.28
C ILE A 96 -13.80 4.29 2.92
N GLY A 97 -13.38 3.13 2.42
CA GLY A 97 -13.85 1.82 2.88
C GLY A 97 -13.60 1.58 4.37
N VAL A 98 -12.40 1.90 4.86
CA VAL A 98 -12.04 1.71 6.29
C VAL A 98 -12.84 2.59 7.25
N LYS A 99 -13.40 3.71 6.78
CA LYS A 99 -14.27 4.58 7.61
C LYS A 99 -15.65 3.98 7.84
N TYR A 100 -16.13 3.16 6.90
CA TYR A 100 -17.47 2.60 6.92
C TYR A 100 -17.51 1.10 7.23
N THR A 101 -16.38 0.41 7.19
CA THR A 101 -16.26 -1.02 7.52
C THR A 101 -15.61 -1.28 8.88
N SER A 102 -15.57 -2.54 9.31
CA SER A 102 -14.89 -2.93 10.55
C SER A 102 -13.43 -3.31 10.30
N ALA A 103 -12.58 -3.19 11.33
CA ALA A 103 -11.17 -3.58 11.23
C ALA A 103 -10.98 -5.07 10.85
N SER A 104 -11.90 -5.95 11.28
CA SER A 104 -11.88 -7.38 10.91
C SER A 104 -12.14 -7.57 9.41
N VAL A 105 -13.14 -6.88 8.84
CA VAL A 105 -13.42 -6.94 7.38
C VAL A 105 -12.28 -6.33 6.58
N ALA A 106 -11.74 -5.19 7.02
CA ALA A 106 -10.59 -4.56 6.39
C ALA A 106 -9.38 -5.53 6.36
N SER A 107 -9.11 -6.19 7.49
CA SER A 107 -8.02 -7.18 7.57
C SER A 107 -8.29 -8.41 6.69
N ALA A 108 -9.51 -8.95 6.69
CA ALA A 108 -9.88 -10.11 5.88
C ALA A 108 -9.77 -9.82 4.37
N THR A 109 -10.26 -8.66 3.92
CA THR A 109 -10.16 -8.24 2.52
C THR A 109 -8.71 -7.99 2.09
N THR A 110 -7.87 -7.38 2.94
CA THR A 110 -6.45 -7.20 2.67
C THR A 110 -5.67 -8.52 2.66
N ASN A 111 -6.00 -9.46 3.55
CA ASN A 111 -5.42 -10.81 3.53
C ASN A 111 -5.82 -11.62 2.28
N SER A 112 -6.82 -11.17 1.54
CA SER A 112 -7.25 -11.77 0.26
C SER A 112 -6.45 -11.27 -0.94
N VAL A 113 -5.62 -10.21 -0.79
CA VAL A 113 -4.80 -9.64 -1.88
C VAL A 113 -3.97 -10.71 -2.61
N PRO A 114 -3.24 -11.63 -1.94
CA PRO A 114 -2.48 -12.66 -2.64
C PRO A 114 -3.35 -13.59 -3.49
N VAL A 115 -4.60 -13.83 -3.08
CA VAL A 115 -5.56 -14.67 -3.82
C VAL A 115 -5.97 -13.97 -5.12
N TYR A 116 -6.36 -12.70 -5.05
CA TYR A 116 -6.69 -11.90 -6.24
C TYR A 116 -5.48 -11.73 -7.16
N THR A 117 -4.30 -11.46 -6.61
CA THR A 117 -3.04 -11.31 -7.37
C THR A 117 -2.72 -12.59 -8.13
N PHE A 118 -2.86 -13.76 -7.47
CA PHE A 118 -2.64 -15.03 -8.14
C PHE A 118 -3.66 -15.28 -9.26
N PHE A 119 -4.93 -14.98 -9.01
CA PHE A 119 -5.98 -15.08 -10.03
C PHE A 119 -5.64 -14.25 -11.28
N PHE A 120 -5.25 -12.99 -11.10
CA PHE A 120 -4.82 -12.13 -12.22
C PHE A 120 -3.54 -12.64 -12.90
N ALA A 121 -2.56 -13.14 -12.14
CA ALA A 121 -1.33 -13.69 -12.70
C ALA A 121 -1.60 -14.92 -13.61
N VAL A 122 -2.57 -15.76 -13.25
CA VAL A 122 -3.04 -16.87 -14.09
C VAL A 122 -3.85 -16.34 -15.29
N LEU A 123 -4.76 -15.39 -15.07
CA LEU A 123 -5.59 -14.79 -16.13
C LEU A 123 -4.75 -14.16 -17.24
N PHE A 124 -3.72 -13.38 -16.87
CA PHE A 124 -2.78 -12.77 -17.82
C PHE A 124 -1.67 -13.72 -18.28
N ARG A 125 -1.76 -15.02 -17.94
CA ARG A 125 -0.78 -16.07 -18.31
C ARG A 125 0.66 -15.75 -17.91
N MET A 126 0.85 -14.95 -16.86
CA MET A 126 2.16 -14.70 -16.28
C MET A 126 2.65 -15.90 -15.46
N GLU A 127 1.71 -16.71 -14.97
CA GLU A 127 1.99 -17.84 -14.10
C GLU A 127 1.38 -19.13 -14.69
N THR A 128 2.13 -20.23 -14.64
CA THR A 128 1.66 -21.54 -15.14
C THR A 128 1.64 -22.55 -13.99
N MET A 129 0.45 -22.97 -13.60
CA MET A 129 0.27 -23.97 -12.53
C MET A 129 0.67 -25.37 -13.01
N LYS A 130 1.93 -25.73 -12.79
CA LYS A 130 2.37 -27.12 -12.89
C LYS A 130 2.18 -27.78 -11.53
N VAL A 131 0.96 -28.23 -11.22
CA VAL A 131 0.58 -28.84 -9.92
C VAL A 131 1.38 -30.08 -9.54
N LYS A 132 2.10 -30.69 -10.49
CA LYS A 132 3.01 -31.82 -10.26
C LYS A 132 4.43 -31.41 -9.86
N ARG A 133 4.79 -30.11 -9.95
CA ARG A 133 6.10 -29.59 -9.53
C ARG A 133 6.01 -28.97 -8.15
N ILE A 134 7.10 -29.04 -7.38
CA ILE A 134 7.24 -28.44 -6.04
C ILE A 134 6.84 -26.95 -6.05
N SER A 135 7.24 -26.19 -7.08
CA SER A 135 6.83 -24.77 -7.22
C SER A 135 5.32 -24.58 -7.36
N GLY A 136 4.63 -25.47 -8.08
CA GLY A 136 3.17 -25.42 -8.22
C GLY A 136 2.44 -25.81 -6.93
N ILE A 137 2.97 -26.82 -6.22
CA ILE A 137 2.45 -27.22 -4.90
C ILE A 137 2.63 -26.08 -3.89
N ALA A 138 3.80 -25.45 -3.84
CA ALA A 138 4.06 -24.31 -2.96
C ALA A 138 3.12 -23.13 -3.22
N LYS A 139 2.80 -22.83 -4.49
CA LYS A 139 1.81 -21.81 -4.88
C LYS A 139 0.41 -22.16 -4.37
N ALA A 140 -0.03 -23.40 -4.59
CA ALA A 140 -1.35 -23.86 -4.14
C ALA A 140 -1.47 -23.82 -2.61
N VAL A 141 -0.46 -24.28 -1.89
CA VAL A 141 -0.38 -24.21 -0.42
C VAL A 141 -0.42 -22.76 0.05
N GLY A 142 0.35 -21.86 -0.60
CA GLY A 142 0.33 -20.44 -0.28
C GLY A 142 -1.06 -19.80 -0.43
N ILE A 143 -1.77 -20.10 -1.52
CA ILE A 143 -3.15 -19.63 -1.73
C ILE A 143 -4.09 -20.19 -0.67
N ALA A 144 -3.98 -21.49 -0.36
CA ALA A 144 -4.79 -22.13 0.67
C ALA A 144 -4.56 -21.50 2.06
N LEU A 145 -3.31 -21.17 2.40
CA LEU A 145 -2.96 -20.45 3.61
C LEU A 145 -3.55 -19.04 3.64
N CYS A 146 -3.54 -18.31 2.52
CA CYS A 146 -4.20 -17.00 2.42
C CYS A 146 -5.71 -17.12 2.65
N VAL A 147 -6.37 -18.07 1.99
CA VAL A 147 -7.81 -18.34 2.20
C VAL A 147 -8.10 -18.71 3.66
N ALA A 148 -7.26 -19.55 4.27
CA ALA A 148 -7.37 -19.89 5.68
C ALA A 148 -7.21 -18.65 6.59
N GLY A 149 -6.27 -17.75 6.29
CA GLY A 149 -6.10 -16.48 7.00
C GLY A 149 -7.31 -15.55 6.89
N VAL A 150 -7.94 -15.49 5.71
CA VAL A 150 -9.19 -14.74 5.49
C VAL A 150 -10.33 -15.33 6.31
N VAL A 151 -10.50 -16.65 6.31
CA VAL A 151 -11.51 -17.34 7.10
C VAL A 151 -11.24 -17.14 8.60
N MET A 152 -9.99 -17.28 9.05
CA MET A 152 -9.61 -17.07 10.45
C MET A 152 -9.89 -15.63 10.90
N THR A 153 -9.57 -14.61 10.10
CA THR A 153 -9.85 -13.20 10.43
C THR A 153 -11.33 -12.85 10.40
N ALA A 154 -12.13 -13.50 9.54
CA ALA A 154 -13.58 -13.38 9.52
C ALA A 154 -14.24 -14.06 10.73
N LEU A 155 -13.68 -15.19 11.18
CA LEU A 155 -14.15 -15.94 12.34
C LEU A 155 -13.63 -15.37 13.67
N TYR A 156 -12.55 -14.58 13.66
CA TYR A 156 -12.03 -13.83 14.81
C TYR A 156 -12.97 -12.67 15.15
N ARG A 157 -14.19 -13.00 15.56
CA ARG A 157 -15.16 -12.06 16.14
C ARG A 157 -14.85 -11.86 17.62
N GLY A 158 -14.28 -10.70 17.94
CA GLY A 158 -14.59 -10.03 19.20
C GLY A 158 -13.57 -10.16 20.33
N SER A 159 -12.55 -9.32 20.29
CA SER A 159 -12.03 -8.67 21.50
C SER A 159 -11.46 -7.33 21.09
N HIS A 160 -12.21 -6.26 21.38
CA HIS A 160 -11.62 -4.94 21.47
C HIS A 160 -10.63 -5.01 22.63
N ILE A 161 -9.36 -5.30 22.34
CA ILE A 161 -8.27 -4.99 23.25
C ILE A 161 -8.28 -3.47 23.43
N HIS A 162 -8.96 -3.02 24.48
CA HIS A 162 -8.72 -1.70 25.05
C HIS A 162 -7.21 -1.65 25.32
N PRO A 163 -6.45 -0.72 24.71
CA PRO A 163 -5.10 -0.47 25.18
C PRO A 163 -5.24 -0.14 26.67
N LEU A 164 -4.48 -0.85 27.51
CA LEU A 164 -4.54 -0.74 28.95
C LEU A 164 -4.57 0.74 29.35
N ASN A 165 -5.65 1.14 30.03
CA ASN A 165 -5.71 2.36 30.82
C ASN A 165 -4.73 2.20 31.98
N LEU A 166 -3.45 2.43 31.71
CA LEU A 166 -2.42 2.60 32.71
C LEU A 166 -2.19 4.10 32.90
N HIS A 167 -3.17 4.81 33.44
CA HIS A 167 -2.98 6.09 34.13
C HIS A 167 -4.08 6.19 35.19
N GLY A 168 -3.70 5.94 36.44
CA GLY A 168 -4.53 6.27 37.59
C GLY A 168 -4.59 7.78 37.77
N SER A 169 -5.78 8.33 37.93
CA SER A 169 -6.06 9.42 38.87
C SER A 169 -7.57 9.58 39.04
N SER A 170 -7.97 9.66 40.30
CA SER A 170 -9.33 9.83 40.81
C SER A 170 -10.05 11.05 40.24
N GLY A 171 -11.36 10.92 40.03
CA GLY A 171 -12.25 12.06 39.75
C GLY A 171 -13.67 11.62 39.43
N HIS A 172 -14.54 11.68 40.43
CA HIS A 172 -15.94 11.27 40.38
C HIS A 172 -16.78 12.35 39.66
N HIS A 173 -17.19 12.14 38.40
CA HIS A 173 -18.28 12.89 37.77
C HIS A 173 -19.03 12.00 36.76
N THR A 174 -20.35 12.01 36.88
CA THR A 174 -21.35 11.18 36.19
C THR A 174 -21.69 11.70 34.77
N SER A 175 -21.92 10.74 33.85
CA SER A 175 -22.28 10.84 32.39
C SER A 175 -21.06 10.96 31.44
N PRO A 176 -20.99 10.32 30.24
CA PRO A 176 -22.07 9.83 29.35
C PRO A 176 -21.86 8.42 28.73
N THR A 177 -22.92 7.65 28.48
CA THR A 177 -22.84 6.43 27.67
C THR A 177 -23.03 6.76 26.19
N HIS A 178 -21.98 7.29 25.54
CA HIS A 178 -21.87 7.17 24.09
C HIS A 178 -21.57 5.71 23.73
N GLN A 179 -22.62 4.88 23.72
CA GLN A 179 -22.60 3.65 22.93
C GLN A 179 -22.27 4.07 21.50
N LYS A 180 -21.11 3.64 20.97
CA LYS A 180 -20.83 3.70 19.53
C LYS A 180 -21.99 2.99 18.84
N ALA A 181 -22.90 3.78 18.27
CA ALA A 181 -24.04 3.27 17.53
C ALA A 181 -23.51 2.29 16.49
N ALA A 182 -24.02 1.06 16.50
CA ALA A 182 -23.74 0.11 15.44
C ALA A 182 -24.08 0.79 14.10
N LEU A 183 -23.10 0.91 13.20
CA LEU A 183 -23.29 1.54 11.90
C LEU A 183 -24.52 0.92 11.20
N PRO A 184 -25.36 1.73 10.53
CA PRO A 184 -26.48 1.20 9.76
C PRO A 184 -25.99 0.10 8.81
N LYS A 185 -26.74 -1.01 8.71
CA LYS A 185 -26.34 -2.19 7.91
C LYS A 185 -25.98 -1.84 6.47
N THR A 186 -26.64 -0.84 5.87
CA THR A 186 -26.38 -0.32 4.52
C THR A 186 -25.00 0.33 4.40
N THR A 187 -24.63 1.19 5.35
CA THR A 187 -23.32 1.88 5.39
C THR A 187 -22.15 0.90 5.53
N TRP A 188 -22.33 -0.18 6.29
CA TRP A 188 -21.31 -1.21 6.45
C TRP A 188 -21.08 -2.04 5.17
N ILE A 189 -22.13 -2.30 4.39
CA ILE A 189 -22.05 -3.00 3.10
C ILE A 189 -21.29 -2.13 2.08
N GLU A 190 -21.60 -0.85 2.00
CA GLU A 190 -20.89 0.09 1.11
C GLU A 190 -19.39 0.15 1.44
N GLY A 191 -19.03 0.27 2.72
CA GLY A 191 -17.63 0.23 3.16
C GLY A 191 -16.92 -1.06 2.78
N THR A 192 -17.62 -2.19 2.87
CA THR A 192 -17.09 -3.51 2.49
C THR A 192 -16.87 -3.62 0.98
N LEU A 193 -17.80 -3.11 0.16
CA LEU A 193 -17.64 -3.08 -1.29
C LEU A 193 -16.43 -2.22 -1.69
N PHE A 194 -16.29 -1.02 -1.11
CA PHE A 194 -15.12 -0.18 -1.36
C PHE A 194 -13.79 -0.86 -0.99
N MET A 195 -13.76 -1.60 0.13
CA MET A 195 -12.58 -2.39 0.51
C MET A 195 -12.26 -3.50 -0.49
N ILE A 196 -13.27 -4.27 -0.93
CA ILE A 196 -13.05 -5.35 -1.89
C ILE A 196 -12.54 -4.77 -3.22
N THR A 197 -13.18 -3.73 -3.75
CA THR A 197 -12.76 -3.07 -4.98
C THR A 197 -11.34 -2.52 -4.85
N SER A 198 -11.03 -1.84 -3.73
CA SER A 198 -9.68 -1.34 -3.45
C SER A 198 -8.62 -2.43 -3.53
N ASN A 199 -8.85 -3.58 -2.88
CA ASN A 199 -7.89 -4.69 -2.85
C ASN A 199 -7.78 -5.39 -4.21
N ILE A 200 -8.88 -5.52 -4.96
CA ILE A 200 -8.84 -6.03 -6.35
C ILE A 200 -8.01 -5.12 -7.24
N THR A 201 -8.22 -3.79 -7.15
CA THR A 201 -7.43 -2.81 -7.90
C THR A 201 -5.95 -2.87 -7.51
N TRP A 202 -5.64 -3.00 -6.22
CA TRP A 202 -4.26 -3.16 -5.74
C TRP A 202 -3.60 -4.43 -6.28
N SER A 203 -4.31 -5.56 -6.24
CA SER A 203 -3.83 -6.83 -6.80
C SER A 203 -3.61 -6.76 -8.31
N LEU A 204 -4.51 -6.11 -9.03
CA LEU A 204 -4.34 -5.88 -10.46
C LEU A 204 -3.10 -5.02 -10.74
N TRP A 205 -2.91 -3.94 -9.98
CA TRP A 205 -1.74 -3.08 -10.06
C TRP A 205 -0.43 -3.88 -9.89
N LEU A 206 -0.34 -4.73 -8.84
CA LEU A 206 0.82 -5.59 -8.62
C LEU A 206 1.15 -6.50 -9.81
N VAL A 207 0.14 -7.07 -10.47
CA VAL A 207 0.34 -7.96 -11.62
C VAL A 207 0.73 -7.17 -12.88
N LEU A 208 0.08 -6.02 -13.12
CA LEU A 208 0.42 -5.14 -14.24
C LEU A 208 1.84 -4.59 -14.13
N GLN A 209 2.32 -4.27 -12.92
CA GLN A 209 3.67 -3.79 -12.68
C GLN A 209 4.74 -4.76 -13.23
N GLY A 210 4.55 -6.06 -13.02
CA GLY A 210 5.46 -7.09 -13.53
C GLY A 210 5.46 -7.21 -15.06
N MET A 211 4.38 -6.83 -15.74
CA MET A 211 4.33 -6.77 -17.20
C MET A 211 4.98 -5.49 -17.73
N LEU A 212 4.72 -4.35 -17.09
CA LEU A 212 5.30 -3.07 -17.49
C LEU A 212 6.82 -3.06 -17.32
N LEU A 213 7.35 -3.66 -16.25
CA LEU A 213 8.80 -3.77 -16.05
C LEU A 213 9.49 -4.69 -17.10
N LYS A 214 8.75 -5.56 -17.79
CA LYS A 214 9.29 -6.32 -18.94
C LYS A 214 9.34 -5.47 -20.21
N GLU A 215 8.37 -4.58 -20.41
CA GLU A 215 8.31 -3.65 -21.55
C GLU A 215 9.27 -2.46 -21.36
N TYR A 216 9.41 -1.97 -20.13
CA TYR A 216 10.27 -0.86 -19.74
C TYR A 216 11.29 -1.30 -18.68
N THR A 217 12.46 -1.75 -19.15
CA THR A 217 13.46 -2.43 -18.30
C THR A 217 14.22 -1.48 -17.35
N SER A 218 14.22 -0.17 -17.64
CA SER A 218 14.82 0.87 -16.78
C SER A 218 14.01 1.04 -15.50
N LYS A 219 14.41 0.35 -14.43
CA LYS A 219 13.63 0.24 -13.18
C LYS A 219 13.59 1.55 -12.41
N LEU A 220 14.70 2.29 -12.39
CA LEU A 220 14.80 3.53 -11.64
C LEU A 220 14.00 4.65 -12.31
N LEU A 221 14.06 4.72 -13.64
CA LEU A 221 13.29 5.66 -14.42
C LEU A 221 11.80 5.30 -14.44
N PHE A 222 11.45 4.01 -14.50
CA PHE A 222 10.07 3.54 -14.29
C PHE A 222 9.51 4.06 -12.95
N ALA A 223 10.23 3.82 -11.85
CA ALA A 223 9.82 4.28 -10.53
C ALA A 223 9.70 5.80 -10.45
N THR A 224 10.63 6.54 -11.07
CA THR A 224 10.59 8.00 -11.13
C THR A 224 9.35 8.52 -11.86
N LEU A 225 9.04 7.96 -13.04
CA LEU A 225 7.87 8.35 -13.82
C LEU A 225 6.56 8.00 -13.10
N GLU A 226 6.49 6.82 -12.48
CA GLU A 226 5.34 6.42 -11.67
C GLU A 226 5.12 7.39 -10.50
N CYS A 227 6.18 7.73 -9.75
CA CYS A 227 6.10 8.73 -8.68
C CYS A 227 5.69 10.10 -9.22
N LEU A 228 6.18 10.50 -10.40
CA LEU A 228 5.84 11.77 -11.02
C LEU A 228 4.35 11.82 -11.40
N PHE A 229 3.86 10.81 -12.12
CA PHE A 229 2.43 10.73 -12.49
C PHE A 229 1.54 10.64 -11.25
N ALA A 230 1.95 9.87 -10.26
CA ALA A 230 1.24 9.78 -8.99
C ALA A 230 1.22 11.11 -8.23
N THR A 231 2.29 11.91 -8.29
CA THR A 231 2.35 13.25 -7.70
C THR A 231 1.29 14.14 -8.35
N PHE A 232 1.21 14.16 -9.68
CA PHE A 232 0.19 14.93 -10.38
C PHE A 232 -1.22 14.48 -10.01
N GLN A 233 -1.50 13.18 -10.05
CA GLN A 233 -2.84 12.66 -9.74
C GLN A 233 -3.23 12.90 -8.28
N SER A 234 -2.32 12.64 -7.34
CA SER A 234 -2.56 12.85 -5.91
C SER A 234 -2.70 14.33 -5.55
N LEU A 235 -2.06 15.25 -6.28
CA LEU A 235 -2.28 16.68 -6.13
C LEU A 235 -3.74 17.05 -6.45
N PHE A 236 -4.27 16.58 -7.59
CA PHE A 236 -5.67 16.85 -7.95
C PHE A 236 -6.65 16.29 -6.91
N VAL A 237 -6.40 15.07 -6.44
CA VAL A 237 -7.21 14.44 -5.39
C VAL A 237 -7.11 15.24 -4.08
N ALA A 238 -5.90 15.59 -3.64
CA ALA A 238 -5.68 16.33 -2.41
C ALA A 238 -6.37 17.70 -2.46
N ILE A 239 -6.30 18.43 -3.57
CA ILE A 239 -7.00 19.71 -3.74
C ILE A 239 -8.53 19.51 -3.71
N ALA A 240 -9.04 18.42 -4.31
CA ALA A 240 -10.46 18.15 -4.35
C ALA A 240 -11.05 17.84 -2.96
N PHE A 241 -10.33 17.04 -2.15
CA PHE A 241 -10.79 16.57 -0.84
C PHE A 241 -10.36 17.46 0.33
N GLU A 242 -9.22 18.12 0.23
CA GLU A 242 -8.64 18.95 1.28
C GLU A 242 -8.54 20.41 0.81
N ARG A 243 -9.64 21.15 0.97
CA ARG A 243 -9.72 22.56 0.56
C ARG A 243 -9.19 23.53 1.61
N ASP A 244 -9.01 23.09 2.85
CA ASP A 244 -8.50 23.94 3.92
C ASP A 244 -6.98 24.09 3.81
N SER A 245 -6.53 25.32 3.52
CA SER A 245 -5.11 25.65 3.41
C SER A 245 -4.31 25.37 4.69
N SER A 246 -4.97 25.26 5.85
CA SER A 246 -4.30 24.90 7.11
C SER A 246 -3.70 23.49 7.06
N LYS A 247 -4.38 22.54 6.39
CA LYS A 247 -3.96 21.14 6.25
C LYS A 247 -2.81 20.92 5.27
N TRP A 248 -2.51 21.93 4.44
CA TRP A 248 -1.39 21.94 3.51
C TRP A 248 -0.10 22.46 4.15
N LYS A 249 -0.20 23.18 5.28
CA LYS A 249 0.95 23.70 6.00
C LYS A 249 1.71 22.55 6.65
N LEU A 250 2.86 22.23 6.08
CA LEU A 250 3.75 21.22 6.64
C LEU A 250 4.49 21.85 7.83
N GLN A 251 4.10 21.43 9.03
CA GLN A 251 4.80 21.80 10.27
C GLN A 251 6.04 20.91 10.45
N TRP A 252 7.03 21.39 11.23
CA TRP A 252 8.28 20.66 11.52
C TRP A 252 8.06 19.55 12.58
N ASP A 253 7.07 18.70 12.34
CA ASP A 253 6.59 17.68 13.29
C ASP A 253 6.70 16.26 12.69
N MET A 254 6.07 15.27 13.34
CA MET A 254 6.07 13.86 12.90
C MET A 254 5.63 13.67 11.44
N GLY A 255 4.81 14.57 10.89
CA GLY A 255 4.43 14.56 9.49
C GLY A 255 5.60 14.72 8.51
N LEU A 256 6.56 15.60 8.80
CA LEU A 256 7.75 15.78 7.97
C LEU A 256 8.67 14.55 8.08
N LEU A 257 8.84 14.03 9.30
CA LEU A 257 9.64 12.83 9.56
C LEU A 257 9.06 11.60 8.86
N ALA A 258 7.72 11.49 8.83
CA ALA A 258 7.01 10.45 8.09
C ALA A 258 7.24 10.56 6.58
N ILE A 259 7.21 11.78 6.02
CA ILE A 259 7.50 12.00 4.60
C ILE A 259 8.94 11.60 4.27
N LEU A 260 9.91 12.08 5.06
CA LEU A 260 11.33 11.76 4.84
C LEU A 260 11.62 10.26 4.96
N TYR A 261 11.10 9.61 6.01
CA TYR A 261 11.22 8.17 6.18
C TYR A 261 10.56 7.40 5.02
N SER A 262 9.44 7.89 4.51
CA SER A 262 8.69 7.18 3.46
C SER A 262 9.36 7.16 2.08
N VAL A 263 10.43 7.94 1.89
CA VAL A 263 11.25 7.94 0.66
C VAL A 263 12.55 7.15 0.83
N SER A 264 12.84 6.67 2.05
CA SER A 264 14.02 5.85 2.38
C SER A 264 13.82 4.40 1.96
#